data_AF-A0A318JLB9-F1
#
_entry.id   AF-A0A318JLB9-F1
#
_cell.length_a   1.000
_cell.length_b   1.000
_cell.length_c   1.000
_cell.angle_alpha   90.00
_cell.angle_beta   90.00
_cell.angle_gamma   90.00
#
_symmetry.space_group_name_H-M   'P 1'
#
loop_
_entity.id
_entity.type
_entity.pdbx_description
1 polymer ?
#
loop_
_entity_poly.entity_id
_entity_poly.type
_entity_poly.pdbx_seq_one_letter_code
_entity_poly.pdbx_strand_id
1 'polypeptide(L)'
;MSNRQSAPVPREVSEAIRNARQARGLSRDAAARAAGVSVSLWTQVELGTQYKGEKKVDARTTARTLQAMAEAVGVDPVPLLRKTGLTRPATIATSTSRPAPLLDLSGLSEEDLSKVAAFVAGLRAR
;
A
#
# COMPACT_ATOMS: atom_id res chain seq x y z
N MET A 1 12.91 -15.27 -0.06
CA MET A 1 11.54 -15.82 0.10
C MET A 1 10.57 -14.96 -0.68
N SER A 2 9.63 -15.57 -1.43
CA SER A 2 8.90 -14.90 -2.52
C SER A 2 7.78 -13.99 -2.00
N ASN A 3 7.95 -12.66 -2.12
CA ASN A 3 6.96 -11.63 -1.76
C ASN A 3 5.67 -11.64 -2.61
N ARG A 4 5.46 -12.64 -3.48
CA ARG A 4 4.33 -12.74 -4.42
C ARG A 4 3.28 -13.78 -4.04
N GLN A 5 3.45 -14.52 -2.94
CA GLN A 5 2.46 -15.52 -2.54
C GLN A 5 1.16 -14.86 -2.09
N SER A 6 0.05 -15.28 -2.69
CA SER A 6 -1.30 -14.90 -2.27
C SER A 6 -1.96 -16.03 -1.48
N ALA A 7 -2.75 -15.67 -0.47
CA ALA A 7 -3.53 -16.60 0.33
C ALA A 7 -5.02 -16.21 0.31
N PRO A 8 -5.95 -17.17 0.52
CA PRO A 8 -7.35 -16.85 0.80
C PRO A 8 -7.47 -15.89 1.98
N VAL A 9 -8.45 -14.99 1.93
CA VAL A 9 -8.80 -14.10 3.03
C VAL A 9 -9.94 -14.73 3.83
N PRO A 10 -9.72 -15.17 5.08
CA PRO A 10 -10.77 -15.69 5.93
C PRO A 10 -11.83 -14.62 6.22
N ARG A 11 -13.08 -15.05 6.38
CA ARG A 11 -14.23 -14.17 6.65
C ARG A 11 -14.01 -13.20 7.82
N GLU A 12 -13.42 -13.69 8.91
CA GLU A 12 -13.07 -12.88 10.09
C GLU A 12 -12.08 -11.75 9.79
N VAL A 13 -11.16 -11.92 8.84
CA VAL A 13 -10.25 -10.86 8.38
C VAL A 13 -11.00 -9.83 7.56
N SER A 14 -11.87 -10.30 6.65
CA SER A 14 -12.76 -9.44 5.85
C SER A 14 -13.67 -8.57 6.74
N GLU A 15 -14.28 -9.17 7.76
CA GLU A 15 -15.13 -8.49 8.74
C GLU A 15 -14.34 -7.50 9.57
N ALA A 16 -13.13 -7.83 10.03
CA ALA A 16 -12.28 -6.92 10.78
C ALA A 16 -11.93 -5.64 9.97
N ILE A 17 -11.52 -5.79 8.72
CA ILE A 17 -11.22 -4.65 7.82
C ILE A 17 -12.47 -3.81 7.59
N ARG A 18 -13.60 -4.46 7.30
CA ARG A 18 -14.89 -3.77 7.06
C ARG A 18 -15.34 -2.98 8.27
N ASN A 19 -15.34 -3.61 9.45
CA ASN A 19 -15.79 -2.99 10.70
C ASN A 19 -14.89 -1.81 11.07
N ALA A 20 -13.56 -1.94 10.95
CA ALA A 20 -12.63 -0.85 11.19
C ALA A 20 -12.84 0.32 10.23
N ARG A 21 -13.06 0.05 8.93
CA ARG A 21 -13.40 1.09 7.96
C ARG A 21 -14.68 1.82 8.34
N GLN A 22 -15.74 1.08 8.66
CA GLN A 22 -17.05 1.63 9.01
C GLN A 22 -17.00 2.44 10.31
N ALA A 23 -16.29 1.98 11.34
CA ALA A 23 -16.10 2.70 12.59
C ALA A 23 -15.41 4.07 12.38
N ARG A 24 -14.59 4.19 11.33
CA ARG A 24 -13.92 5.44 10.94
C ARG A 24 -14.72 6.29 9.94
N GLY A 25 -15.93 5.88 9.57
CA GLY A 25 -16.75 6.60 8.59
C GLY A 25 -16.16 6.66 7.18
N LEU A 26 -15.19 5.78 6.86
CA LEU A 26 -14.52 5.80 5.56
C LEU A 26 -15.36 5.09 4.49
N SER A 27 -15.47 5.68 3.29
CA SER A 27 -16.00 4.97 2.12
C SER A 27 -14.98 3.92 1.63
N ARG A 28 -15.45 2.94 0.85
CA ARG A 28 -14.53 1.94 0.24
C ARG A 28 -13.51 2.58 -0.68
N ASP A 29 -13.95 3.59 -1.44
CA ASP A 29 -13.08 4.36 -2.33
C ASP A 29 -11.99 5.10 -1.55
N ALA A 30 -12.35 5.80 -0.47
CA ALA A 30 -11.40 6.51 0.38
C ALA A 30 -10.37 5.56 1.00
N ALA A 31 -10.82 4.40 1.51
CA ALA A 31 -9.94 3.41 2.11
C ALA A 31 -9.02 2.72 1.09
N ALA A 32 -9.55 2.40 -0.10
CA ALA A 32 -8.77 1.84 -1.20
C ALA A 32 -7.66 2.81 -1.67
N ARG A 33 -8.00 4.10 -1.81
CA ARG A 33 -7.03 5.15 -2.13
C ARG A 33 -5.95 5.26 -1.07
N ALA A 34 -6.31 5.27 0.22
CA ALA A 34 -5.37 5.32 1.33
C ALA A 34 -4.43 4.10 1.37
N ALA A 35 -4.91 2.92 0.98
CA ALA A 35 -4.10 1.71 0.87
C ALA A 35 -3.31 1.57 -0.45
N GLY A 36 -3.51 2.47 -1.42
CA GLY A 36 -2.87 2.37 -2.73
C GLY A 36 -3.32 1.15 -3.54
N VAL A 37 -4.59 0.73 -3.41
CA VAL A 37 -5.18 -0.41 -4.12
C VAL A 37 -6.43 -0.01 -4.91
N SER A 38 -6.87 -0.87 -5.83
CA SER A 38 -8.13 -0.63 -6.54
C SER A 38 -9.35 -0.82 -5.62
N VAL A 39 -10.42 -0.06 -5.86
CA VAL A 39 -11.69 -0.20 -5.13
C VAL A 39 -12.30 -1.60 -5.31
N SER A 40 -12.10 -2.21 -6.49
CA SER A 40 -12.53 -3.58 -6.76
C SER A 40 -11.82 -4.59 -5.86
N LEU A 41 -10.48 -4.49 -5.75
CA LEU A 41 -9.70 -5.36 -4.86
C LEU A 41 -10.10 -5.15 -3.40
N TRP A 42 -10.28 -3.90 -2.97
CA TRP A 42 -10.78 -3.57 -1.64
C TRP A 42 -12.12 -4.28 -1.37
N THR A 43 -13.05 -4.16 -2.32
CA THR A 43 -14.39 -4.74 -2.21
C THR A 43 -14.33 -6.27 -2.15
N GLN A 44 -13.52 -6.91 -2.98
CA GLN A 44 -13.33 -8.37 -2.95
C GLN A 44 -12.82 -8.85 -1.58
N VAL A 45 -11.83 -8.16 -1.01
CA VAL A 45 -11.27 -8.49 0.30
C VAL A 45 -12.30 -8.28 1.42
N GLU A 46 -13.08 -7.20 1.41
CA GLU A 46 -14.16 -6.99 2.40
C GLU A 46 -15.31 -7.99 2.28
N LEU A 47 -15.63 -8.43 1.07
CA LEU A 47 -16.65 -9.45 0.83
C LEU A 47 -16.13 -10.87 1.09
N GLY A 48 -14.80 -11.04 1.17
CA GLY A 48 -14.15 -12.35 1.28
C GLY A 48 -14.24 -13.18 -0.01
N THR A 49 -14.71 -12.61 -1.11
CA THR A 49 -15.02 -13.36 -2.35
C THR A 49 -14.61 -12.59 -3.60
N GLN A 50 -14.19 -13.32 -4.63
CA GLN A 50 -13.88 -12.81 -5.97
C GLN A 50 -14.55 -13.69 -7.04
N TYR A 51 -14.67 -13.17 -8.25
CA TYR A 51 -15.18 -13.93 -9.40
C TYR A 51 -14.01 -14.37 -10.28
N LYS A 52 -13.99 -15.65 -10.66
CA LYS A 52 -13.07 -16.21 -11.65
C LYS A 52 -13.89 -16.86 -12.76
N GLY A 53 -14.10 -16.10 -13.84
CA GLY A 53 -15.16 -16.39 -14.80
C GLY A 53 -16.52 -16.28 -14.13
N GLU A 54 -17.38 -17.28 -14.33
CA GLU A 54 -18.72 -17.34 -13.73
C GLU A 54 -18.74 -17.90 -12.29
N LYS A 55 -17.59 -18.37 -11.79
CA LYS A 55 -17.50 -18.99 -10.47
C LYS A 55 -17.11 -17.98 -9.40
N LYS A 56 -17.92 -17.90 -8.35
CA LYS A 56 -17.59 -17.19 -7.11
C LYS A 56 -16.65 -18.06 -6.27
N VAL A 57 -15.49 -17.51 -5.92
CA VAL A 57 -14.45 -18.18 -5.12
C VAL A 57 -13.97 -17.27 -4.01
N ASP A 58 -13.21 -17.78 -3.06
CA ASP A 58 -12.64 -16.97 -1.97
C ASP A 58 -11.71 -15.90 -2.52
N ALA A 59 -11.83 -14.68 -1.98
CA ALA A 59 -10.90 -13.60 -2.28
C ALA A 59 -9.50 -14.02 -1.83
N ARG A 60 -8.51 -13.71 -2.66
CA ARG A 60 -7.11 -13.96 -2.36
C ARG A 60 -6.35 -12.67 -2.44
N THR A 61 -5.41 -12.48 -1.53
CA THR A 61 -4.57 -11.29 -1.51
C THR A 61 -3.16 -11.62 -1.05
N THR A 62 -2.24 -10.69 -1.26
CA THR A 62 -0.84 -10.82 -0.80
C THR A 62 -0.67 -10.24 0.59
N ALA A 63 0.42 -10.63 1.27
CA ALA A 63 0.74 -10.09 2.59
C ALA A 63 0.92 -8.56 2.56
N ARG A 64 1.56 -8.04 1.50
CA ARG A 64 1.76 -6.61 1.29
C ARG A 64 0.44 -5.86 1.14
N THR A 65 -0.46 -6.40 0.33
CA THR A 65 -1.78 -5.79 0.12
C THR A 65 -2.60 -5.80 1.40
N LEU A 66 -2.66 -6.93 2.11
CA LEU A 66 -3.39 -7.02 3.37
C LEU A 66 -2.83 -6.08 4.43
N GLN A 67 -1.49 -5.95 4.50
CA GLN A 67 -0.83 -4.98 5.37
C GLN A 67 -1.27 -3.54 5.03
N ALA A 68 -1.16 -3.14 3.76
CA ALA A 68 -1.53 -1.78 3.33
C ALA A 68 -3.01 -1.47 3.62
N MET A 69 -3.90 -2.46 3.42
CA MET A 69 -5.32 -2.31 3.75
C MET A 69 -5.56 -2.14 5.25
N ALA A 70 -4.92 -2.95 6.09
CA ALA A 70 -5.03 -2.87 7.54
C ALA A 70 -4.53 -1.52 8.07
N GLU A 71 -3.36 -1.07 7.60
CA GLU A 71 -2.77 0.23 7.95
C GLU A 71 -3.69 1.39 7.53
N ALA A 72 -4.29 1.33 6.34
CA ALA A 72 -5.22 2.35 5.86
C ALA A 72 -6.47 2.50 6.76
N VAL A 73 -6.93 1.41 7.38
CA VAL A 73 -8.04 1.44 8.35
C VAL A 73 -7.59 1.54 9.81
N GLY A 74 -6.29 1.61 10.08
CA GLY A 74 -5.75 1.78 11.44
C GLY A 74 -5.80 0.51 12.29
N VAL A 75 -5.79 -0.67 11.66
CA VAL A 75 -5.75 -1.97 12.35
C VAL A 75 -4.33 -2.51 12.30
N ASP A 76 -3.88 -3.13 13.40
CA ASP A 76 -2.61 -3.86 13.41
C ASP A 76 -2.65 -4.99 12.35
N PRO A 77 -1.75 -4.97 11.33
CA PRO A 77 -1.73 -5.99 10.30
C PRO A 77 -1.30 -7.37 10.82
N VAL A 78 -0.54 -7.46 11.93
CA VAL A 78 0.08 -8.73 12.37
C VAL A 78 -0.95 -9.81 12.73
N PRO A 79 -1.99 -9.55 13.55
CA PRO A 79 -3.04 -10.52 13.83
C PRO A 79 -3.80 -10.97 12.58
N LEU A 80 -4.07 -10.05 11.63
CA LEU A 80 -4.78 -10.35 10.39
C LEU A 80 -3.95 -11.25 9.48
N LEU A 81 -2.65 -10.96 9.33
CA LEU A 81 -1.74 -11.74 8.52
C LEU A 81 -1.61 -13.18 9.05
N ARG A 82 -1.46 -13.36 10.36
CA ARG A 82 -1.39 -14.70 10.99
C ARG A 82 -2.60 -15.57 10.65
N LYS A 83 -3.82 -15.00 10.63
CA LYS A 83 -5.05 -15.71 10.28
C LYS A 83 -5.08 -16.20 8.83
N THR A 84 -4.34 -15.54 7.93
CA THR A 84 -4.22 -15.94 6.52
C THR A 84 -3.06 -16.92 6.26
N GLY A 85 -2.26 -17.23 7.28
CA GLY A 85 -0.99 -17.95 7.11
C GLY A 85 0.10 -17.13 6.39
N LEU A 86 -0.13 -15.83 6.19
CA LEU A 86 0.84 -14.90 5.62
C LEU A 86 1.72 -14.32 6.74
N THR A 87 2.99 -14.12 6.45
CA THR A 87 3.90 -13.40 7.35
C THR A 87 3.94 -11.94 6.94
N ARG A 88 4.10 -11.02 7.91
CA ARG A 88 4.38 -9.61 7.60
C ARG A 88 5.55 -9.58 6.63
N PRO A 89 5.41 -8.97 5.44
CA PRO A 89 6.56 -8.78 4.58
C PRO A 89 7.58 -8.03 5.40
N ALA A 90 8.85 -8.47 5.35
CA ALA A 90 9.93 -7.69 5.91
C ALA A 90 9.71 -6.27 5.40
N THR A 91 9.58 -5.31 6.32
CA THR A 91 9.64 -3.91 5.92
C THR A 91 10.96 -3.85 5.19
N ILE A 92 10.89 -3.79 3.86
CA ILE A 92 12.00 -3.26 3.11
C ILE A 92 11.92 -1.81 3.57
N ALA A 93 12.55 -1.50 4.71
CA ALA A 93 13.30 -0.27 4.81
C ALA A 93 14.01 -0.29 3.48
N THR A 94 13.51 0.54 2.56
CA THR A 94 14.08 0.69 1.23
C THR A 94 15.55 0.59 1.48
N SER A 95 16.15 -0.54 1.08
CA SER A 95 17.59 -0.58 0.99
C SER A 95 17.78 0.39 -0.15
N THR A 96 17.91 1.66 0.23
CA THR A 96 18.55 2.71 -0.53
C THR A 96 19.97 2.17 -0.68
N SER A 97 20.08 1.20 -1.59
CA SER A 97 21.31 0.86 -2.26
C SER A 97 21.75 2.21 -2.82
N ARG A 98 22.74 2.78 -2.12
CA ARG A 98 23.16 4.18 -2.07
C ARG A 98 22.23 5.09 -1.24
N PRO A 99 22.73 5.77 -0.18
CA PRO A 99 22.21 7.10 0.10
C PRO A 99 22.26 7.85 -1.22
N ALA A 100 21.15 8.43 -1.67
CA ALA A 100 21.27 9.53 -2.62
C ALA A 100 22.29 10.48 -1.95
N PRO A 101 23.43 10.78 -2.59
CA PRO A 101 24.31 11.78 -2.00
C PRO A 101 23.40 12.99 -1.80
N LEU A 102 23.29 13.45 -0.56
CA LEU A 102 22.83 14.81 -0.33
C LEU A 102 23.81 15.63 -1.15
N LEU A 103 23.37 16.10 -2.31
CA LEU A 103 24.22 16.90 -3.18
C LEU A 103 24.37 18.20 -2.43
N ASP A 104 25.56 18.40 -1.86
CA ASP A 104 25.87 19.62 -1.15
C ASP A 104 25.95 20.77 -2.15
N LEU A 105 25.01 21.70 -2.05
CA LEU A 105 24.93 22.89 -2.89
C LEU A 105 25.49 24.12 -2.15
N SER A 106 26.01 23.97 -0.92
CA SER A 106 26.47 25.12 -0.13
C SER A 106 27.71 25.82 -0.72
N GLY A 107 28.38 25.18 -1.68
CA GLY A 107 29.52 25.77 -2.42
C GLY A 107 29.13 26.57 -3.66
N LEU A 108 27.84 26.63 -4.02
CA LEU A 108 27.38 27.38 -5.19
C LEU A 108 27.06 28.84 -4.83
N SER A 109 27.29 29.72 -5.79
CA SER A 109 26.83 31.11 -5.72
C SER A 109 25.29 31.17 -5.82
N GLU A 110 24.69 32.26 -5.33
CA GLU A 110 23.24 32.49 -5.50
C GLU A 110 22.81 32.50 -6.97
N GLU A 111 23.68 32.99 -7.86
CA GLU A 111 23.42 33.02 -9.30
C GLU A 111 23.33 31.60 -9.88
N ASP A 112 24.23 30.70 -9.47
CA ASP A 112 24.24 29.32 -9.96
C ASP A 112 23.10 28.50 -9.37
N LEU A 113 22.73 28.76 -8.10
CA LEU A 113 21.53 28.19 -7.49
C LEU A 113 20.26 28.58 -8.25
N SER A 114 20.17 29.83 -8.71
CA SER A 114 19.05 30.31 -9.51
C SER A 114 18.94 29.59 -10.87
N LYS A 115 20.07 29.36 -11.54
CA LYS A 115 20.13 28.58 -12.80
C LYS A 115 19.68 27.13 -12.60
N VAL A 116 20.13 26.49 -11.51
CA VAL A 116 19.71 25.11 -11.16
C VAL A 116 18.20 25.06 -10.90
N ALA A 117 17.65 26.03 -10.17
CA ALA A 117 16.22 26.10 -9.88
C ALA A 117 15.38 26.25 -11.16
N ALA A 118 15.80 27.13 -12.08
CA ALA A 118 15.12 27.32 -13.37
C ALA A 118 15.14 26.05 -14.24
N PHE A 119 16.28 25.34 -14.28
CA PHE A 119 16.41 24.08 -15.00
C PHE A 119 15.46 22.99 -14.46
N VAL A 120 15.42 22.82 -13.13
CA VAL A 120 14.51 21.86 -12.47
C VAL A 120 13.04 22.22 -12.71
N ALA A 121 12.69 23.50 -12.67
CA ALA A 121 11.34 23.97 -12.97
C ALA A 121 10.93 23.61 -14.41
N GLY A 122 11.83 23.80 -15.38
CA GLY A 122 11.59 23.42 -16.78
C GLY A 122 11.41 21.91 -17.01
N LEU A 123 12.12 21.07 -16.25
CA LEU A 123 11.93 19.62 -16.28
C LEU A 123 10.57 19.18 -15.71
N ARG A 124 10.05 19.90 -14.70
CA ARG A 124 8.78 19.58 -14.03
C ARG A 124 7.54 20.06 -14.79
N ALA A 125 7.70 20.99 -15.72
CA ALA A 125 6.61 21.54 -16.53
C ALA A 125 6.29 20.72 -17.79
N ARG A 126 6.96 19.57 -18.00
CA ARG A 126 6.75 18.65 -19.13
C ARG A 126 5.88 17.46 -18.77
#